data_AF-A0AAV4VW97-F1
#
_entry.id   AF-A0AAV4VW97-F1
#
_cell.length_a   1.000
_cell.length_b   1.000
_cell.length_c   1.000
_cell.angle_alpha   90.00
_cell.angle_beta   90.00
_cell.angle_gamma   90.00
#
_symmetry.space_group_name_H-M   'P 1'
#
loop_
_entity.id
_entity.type
_entity.pdbx_description
1 polymer ?
#
loop_
_entity_poly.entity_id
_entity_poly.type
_entity_poly.pdbx_seq_one_letter_code
_entity_poly.pdbx_strand_id
1 'polypeptide(L)'
;MNDSACKARRALTRVSLLSLAFEYEADVDYSSHSQIIIGTVDKECQHCIALKNEGESAGFCCATGKVVLPPLNSPPEPLKTLLGGATLQSKLLLCIIRKIRFSFYLSM
;
A
#
# COMPACT_ATOMS: atom_id res chain seq x y z
N MET A 1 31.05 -11.39 28.65
CA MET A 1 31.15 -9.98 29.05
C MET A 1 31.13 -9.20 27.75
N ASN A 2 29.98 -8.68 27.37
CA ASN A 2 29.69 -8.32 26.00
C ASN A 2 29.62 -6.79 25.96
N ASP A 3 30.69 -6.17 25.47
CA ASP A 3 30.82 -4.72 25.33
C ASP A 3 29.73 -4.18 24.41
N SER A 4 28.64 -3.74 25.03
CA SER A 4 27.55 -3.01 24.39
C SER A 4 27.97 -1.55 24.35
N ALA A 5 28.94 -1.23 23.50
CA ALA A 5 29.28 0.16 23.22
C ALA A 5 28.08 0.82 22.55
N CYS A 6 27.31 1.58 23.32
CA CYS A 6 26.34 2.54 22.81
C CYS A 6 27.12 3.58 22.01
N LYS A 7 27.34 3.33 20.71
CA LYS A 7 27.92 4.32 19.82
C LYS A 7 26.97 5.50 19.79
N ALA A 8 27.45 6.66 20.23
CA ALA A 8 26.73 7.91 20.12
C ALA A 8 26.37 8.12 18.64
N ARG A 9 25.07 8.27 18.35
CA ARG A 9 24.61 8.57 16.99
C ARG A 9 25.14 9.95 16.60
N ARG A 10 25.69 10.06 15.40
CA ARG A 10 26.24 11.32 14.89
C ARG A 10 25.14 12.15 14.22
N ALA A 11 25.23 13.47 14.33
CA ALA A 11 24.32 14.37 13.62
C ALA A 11 24.55 14.31 12.11
N LEU A 12 23.49 14.49 11.31
CA LEU A 12 23.62 14.63 9.86
C LEU A 12 24.16 16.03 9.53
N THR A 13 25.30 16.09 8.85
CA THR A 13 26.00 17.34 8.49
C THR A 13 25.84 17.73 7.02
N ARG A 14 25.06 16.98 6.25
CA ARG A 14 24.88 17.23 4.81
C ARG A 14 24.06 18.49 4.56
N VAL A 15 24.54 19.33 3.66
CA VAL A 15 23.85 20.55 3.21
C VAL A 15 22.67 20.23 2.27
N SER A 16 22.74 19.09 1.56
CA SER A 16 21.70 18.63 0.64
C SER A 16 21.11 17.30 1.09
N LEU A 17 19.78 17.21 1.03
CA LEU A 17 19.01 15.99 1.31
C LEU A 17 18.60 15.23 0.04
N LEU A 18 19.05 15.70 -1.14
CA LEU A 18 18.74 15.03 -2.40
C LEU A 18 19.28 13.59 -2.38
N SER A 19 18.43 12.62 -2.70
CA SER A 19 18.78 11.19 -2.74
C SER A 19 19.25 10.57 -1.41
N LEU A 20 19.14 11.28 -0.28
CA LEU A 20 19.61 10.80 1.02
C LEU A 20 18.97 9.46 1.42
N ALA A 21 17.73 9.21 1.01
CA ALA A 21 17.02 7.97 1.25
C ALA A 21 17.72 6.72 0.65
N PHE A 22 18.53 6.89 -0.40
CA PHE A 22 19.27 5.80 -1.04
C PHE A 22 20.64 5.54 -0.37
N GLU A 23 21.10 6.44 0.49
CA GLU A 23 22.40 6.40 1.16
C GLU A 23 22.20 6.33 2.69
N TYR A 24 21.39 5.36 3.13
CA TYR A 24 21.09 5.19 4.55
C TYR A 24 22.30 4.73 5.36
N GLU A 25 22.58 5.42 6.46
CA GLU A 25 23.64 5.11 7.42
C GLU A 25 23.05 4.92 8.82
N ALA A 26 23.21 3.72 9.41
CA ALA A 26 22.53 3.36 10.66
C ALA A 26 23.06 4.09 11.93
N ASP A 27 24.22 4.72 11.85
CA ASP A 27 24.85 5.48 12.93
C ASP A 27 24.46 6.97 12.95
N VAL A 28 23.69 7.44 11.95
CA VAL A 28 23.22 8.83 11.86
C VAL A 28 21.88 9.00 12.56
N ASP A 29 21.76 10.06 13.37
CA ASP A 29 20.48 10.47 13.94
C ASP A 29 19.73 11.43 13.01
N TYR A 30 19.00 10.87 12.05
CA TYR A 30 18.18 11.63 11.11
C TYR A 30 17.02 12.39 11.80
N SER A 31 16.55 11.93 12.97
CA SER A 31 15.43 12.56 13.67
C SER A 31 15.77 13.92 14.28
N SER A 32 17.07 14.17 14.52
CA SER A 32 17.57 15.43 15.04
C SER A 32 17.61 16.56 13.98
N HIS A 33 17.50 16.23 12.70
CA HIS A 33 17.64 17.22 11.64
C HIS A 33 16.33 17.98 11.39
N SER A 34 16.39 19.31 11.50
CA SER A 34 15.24 20.21 11.33
C SER A 34 14.46 20.08 10.00
N GLN A 35 15.07 19.53 8.95
CA GLN A 35 14.44 19.34 7.64
C GLN A 35 13.87 17.94 7.44
N ILE A 36 14.19 16.97 8.32
CA ILE A 36 13.71 15.60 8.26
C ILE A 36 12.63 15.45 9.34
N ILE A 37 11.42 15.89 9.00
CA ILE A 37 10.26 15.80 9.89
C ILE A 37 9.50 14.53 9.51
N ILE A 38 9.65 13.47 10.31
CA ILE A 38 8.74 12.34 10.23
C ILE A 38 7.46 12.76 10.97
N GLY A 39 6.39 12.99 10.21
CA GLY A 39 5.10 13.36 10.78
C GLY A 39 4.56 12.30 11.76
N THR A 40 3.62 12.71 12.60
CA THR A 40 2.90 11.80 13.49
C THR A 40 1.93 10.93 12.69
N VAL A 41 1.75 9.68 13.15
CA VAL A 41 0.73 8.74 12.65
C VAL A 41 -0.61 9.00 13.34
N ASP A 42 -1.15 10.21 13.22
CA ASP A 42 -2.38 10.65 13.87
C ASP A 42 -3.57 10.79 12.92
N LYS A 43 -3.35 10.66 11.60
CA LYS A 43 -4.43 10.78 10.62
C LYS A 43 -5.02 9.43 10.28
N GLU A 44 -6.33 9.33 10.36
CA GLU A 44 -7.04 8.14 9.93
C GLU A 44 -7.29 8.17 8.41
N CYS A 45 -7.01 7.07 7.74
CA CYS A 45 -7.34 6.90 6.33
C CYS A 45 -8.84 6.62 6.18
N GLN A 46 -9.54 7.43 5.39
CA GLN A 46 -10.98 7.25 5.12
C GLN A 46 -11.33 5.93 4.42
N HIS A 47 -10.37 5.27 3.77
CA HIS A 47 -10.60 4.07 2.96
C HIS A 47 -10.37 2.77 3.74
N CYS A 48 -9.30 2.70 4.53
CA CYS A 48 -8.92 1.49 5.25
C CYS A 48 -8.92 1.64 6.78
N ILE A 49 -9.25 2.83 7.30
CA ILE A 49 -9.30 3.14 8.74
C ILE A 49 -7.92 3.01 9.43
N ALA A 50 -6.85 2.80 8.66
CA ALA A 50 -5.49 2.77 9.17
C ALA A 50 -4.97 4.18 9.50
N LEU A 51 -4.10 4.27 10.50
CA LEU A 51 -3.37 5.49 10.80
C LEU A 51 -2.28 5.74 9.74
N LYS A 52 -2.12 7.00 9.33
CA LYS A 52 -1.17 7.46 8.31
C LYS A 52 -0.53 8.78 8.73
N ASN A 53 0.59 9.11 8.11
CA ASN A 53 1.23 10.43 8.26
C ASN A 53 0.56 11.47 7.35
N GLU A 54 0.59 12.76 7.72
CA GLU A 54 0.02 13.85 6.91
C GLU A 54 0.61 13.93 5.49
N GLY A 55 1.91 13.62 5.33
CA GLY A 55 2.61 13.63 4.04
C GLY A 55 2.62 12.30 3.29
N GLU A 56 1.95 11.26 3.81
CA GLU A 56 1.93 9.95 3.19
C GLU A 56 1.10 9.96 1.89
N SER A 57 1.67 9.42 0.81
CA SER A 57 1.00 9.35 -0.48
C SER A 57 -0.25 8.46 -0.41
N ALA A 58 -1.31 8.89 -1.10
CA ALA A 58 -2.54 8.11 -1.22
C ALA A 58 -2.19 6.73 -1.80
N GLY A 59 -2.42 5.68 -1.02
CA GLY A 59 -2.07 4.32 -1.42
C GLY A 59 -1.00 3.67 -0.56
N PHE A 60 -0.12 4.38 0.17
CA PHE A 60 0.86 3.69 1.03
C PHE A 60 0.16 2.97 2.21
N CYS A 61 -0.76 3.65 2.89
CA CYS A 61 -1.61 3.06 3.93
C CYS A 61 -2.65 2.04 3.40
N CYS A 62 -3.06 2.16 2.13
CA CYS A 62 -4.07 1.29 1.51
C CYS A 62 -3.47 0.14 0.69
N ALA A 63 -2.18 0.20 0.35
CA ALA A 63 -1.50 -0.80 -0.48
C ALA A 63 -1.38 -2.15 0.24
N THR A 64 -1.41 -2.13 1.58
CA THR A 64 -1.27 -3.31 2.43
C THR A 64 -2.56 -3.68 3.20
N GLY A 65 -3.66 -2.91 3.06
CA GLY A 65 -4.85 -3.06 3.90
C GLY A 65 -6.17 -3.18 3.14
N LYS A 66 -7.05 -4.07 3.64
CA LYS A 66 -8.46 -4.19 3.24
C LYS A 66 -9.14 -2.82 3.26
N VAL A 67 -9.37 -2.26 2.08
CA VAL A 67 -10.24 -1.08 1.94
C VAL A 67 -11.67 -1.51 2.27
N VAL A 68 -12.34 -0.77 3.14
CA VAL A 68 -13.78 -0.90 3.36
C VAL A 68 -14.45 -0.31 2.13
N LEU A 69 -14.70 -1.15 1.13
CA LEU A 69 -15.44 -0.75 -0.05
C LEU A 69 -16.93 -0.66 0.31
N PRO A 70 -17.65 0.36 -0.19
CA PRO A 70 -19.11 0.37 -0.14
C PRO A 70 -19.67 -0.93 -0.73
N PRO A 71 -20.82 -1.42 -0.23
CA PRO A 71 -21.48 -2.56 -0.84
C PRO A 71 -21.70 -2.33 -2.32
N LEU A 72 -21.32 -3.29 -3.15
CA LEU A 72 -21.61 -3.22 -4.58
C LEU A 72 -23.11 -3.37 -4.79
N ASN A 73 -23.69 -2.48 -5.59
CA ASN A 73 -25.08 -2.63 -6.04
C ASN A 73 -25.22 -3.94 -6.84
N SER A 74 -26.40 -4.56 -6.76
CA SER A 74 -26.66 -5.76 -7.56
C SER A 74 -26.51 -5.44 -9.05
N PRO A 75 -25.86 -6.31 -9.84
CA PRO A 75 -25.71 -6.07 -11.27
C PRO A 75 -27.09 -6.01 -11.95
N PRO A 76 -27.26 -5.14 -12.97
CA PRO A 76 -28.50 -5.08 -13.76
C PRO A 76 -28.67 -6.32 -14.64
N GLU A 77 -29.88 -6.55 -15.14
CA GLU A 77 -30.15 -7.57 -16.16
C GLU A 77 -29.70 -7.07 -17.55
N PRO A 78 -29.19 -7.95 -18.43
CA PRO A 78 -29.06 -9.41 -18.31
C PRO A 78 -27.80 -9.88 -17.55
N LEU A 79 -26.97 -8.94 -17.07
CA LEU A 79 -25.66 -9.21 -16.50
C LEU A 79 -25.74 -10.09 -15.24
N LYS A 80 -26.73 -9.83 -14.37
CA LYS A 80 -27.05 -10.70 -13.21
C LYS A 80 -27.25 -12.16 -13.61
N THR A 81 -28.05 -12.41 -14.66
CA THR A 81 -28.35 -13.76 -15.17
C THR A 81 -27.12 -14.42 -15.77
N LEU A 82 -26.32 -13.64 -16.51
CA LEU A 82 -25.08 -14.11 -17.11
C LEU A 82 -24.01 -14.47 -16.08
N LEU A 83 -23.96 -13.77 -14.94
CA LEU A 83 -23.06 -14.08 -13.84
C LEU A 83 -23.57 -15.23 -12.96
N GLY A 84 -24.86 -15.58 -13.03
CA GLY A 84 -25.49 -16.59 -12.19
C GLY A 84 -25.18 -18.05 -12.54
N GLY A 85 -24.65 -18.36 -13.72
CA GLY A 85 -24.22 -19.72 -14.10
C GLY A 85 -25.35 -20.73 -14.39
N ALA A 86 -26.61 -20.31 -14.38
CA ALA A 86 -27.77 -21.18 -14.59
C ALA A 86 -27.97 -21.62 -16.05
N THR A 87 -27.67 -20.75 -17.02
CA THR A 87 -27.90 -20.99 -18.46
C THR A 87 -26.62 -21.42 -19.18
N LEU A 88 -26.74 -22.04 -20.37
CA LEU A 88 -25.58 -22.36 -21.20
C LEU A 88 -24.72 -21.11 -21.49
N GLN A 89 -25.37 -19.99 -21.80
CA GLN A 89 -24.72 -18.71 -22.06
C GLN A 89 -23.92 -18.21 -20.86
N SER A 90 -24.50 -18.27 -19.66
CA SER A 90 -23.80 -17.88 -18.42
C SER A 90 -22.57 -18.75 -18.15
N LYS A 91 -22.65 -20.06 -18.40
CA LYS A 91 -21.52 -20.99 -18.22
C LYS A 91 -20.37 -20.69 -19.19
N LEU A 92 -20.70 -20.42 -20.46
CA LEU A 92 -19.71 -20.05 -21.47
C LEU A 92 -19.01 -18.74 -21.11
N LEU A 93 -19.76 -17.71 -20.72
CA LEU A 93 -19.19 -16.44 -20.27
C LEU A 93 -18.24 -16.62 -19.08
N LEU A 94 -18.67 -17.35 -18.05
CA LEU A 94 -17.85 -17.62 -16.87
C LEU A 94 -16.59 -18.44 -17.19
N CYS A 95 -16.63 -19.30 -18.22
CA CYS A 95 -15.45 -20.02 -18.71
C CYS A 95 -14.44 -19.06 -19.37
N ILE A 96 -14.91 -18.15 -20.22
CA ILE A 96 -14.09 -17.13 -20.86
C ILE A 96 -13.45 -16.22 -19.81
N ILE A 97 -14.23 -15.72 -18.84
CA ILE A 97 -13.73 -14.87 -17.75
C ILE A 97 -12.60 -15.58 -16.97
N ARG A 98 -12.75 -16.87 -16.66
CA ARG A 98 -11.72 -17.66 -15.96
C ARG A 98 -10.44 -17.77 -16.77
N LYS A 99 -10.53 -18.00 -18.09
CA LYS A 99 -9.35 -18.06 -18.97
C LYS A 99 -8.62 -16.73 -19.02
N ILE A 100 -9.34 -15.62 -19.22
CA ILE A 100 -8.74 -14.28 -19.25
C ILE A 100 -8.02 -13.98 -17.92
N ARG A 101 -8.69 -14.27 -16.80
CA ARG A 101 -8.11 -14.08 -15.46
C ARG A 101 -6.83 -14.91 -15.27
N PHE A 102 -6.85 -16.17 -15.70
CA PHE A 102 -5.67 -17.05 -15.64
C PHE A 102 -4.50 -16.51 -16.47
N SER A 103 -4.77 -16.05 -17.70
CA SER A 103 -3.74 -15.44 -18.56
C SER A 103 -3.14 -14.18 -17.94
N PHE A 104 -3.96 -13.31 -17.35
CA PHE A 104 -3.47 -12.11 -16.67
C PHE A 104 -2.60 -12.42 -15.46
N TYR A 105 -2.99 -13.40 -14.63
CA TYR A 105 -2.19 -13.84 -13.48
C TYR A 105 -0.84 -14.45 -13.86
N LEU A 106 -0.70 -15.03 -15.05
CA LEU A 106 0.57 -15.57 -15.53
C LEU A 106 1.50 -14.50 -16.14
N SER A 107 0.97 -13.32 -16.48
CA SER A 107 1.72 -12.23 -17.11
C SER A 107 2.21 -11.14 -16.16
N MET A 108 1.87 -11.22 -14.87
CA MET A 108 2.19 -10.25 -13.83
C MET A 108 2.90 -10.95 -12.68
#